data_AF-A0A2E6MM61-F1
#
_entry.id   AF-A0A2E6MM61-F1
#
_cell.length_a   1.000
_cell.length_b   1.000
_cell.length_c   1.000
_cell.angle_alpha   90.00
_cell.angle_beta   90.00
_cell.angle_gamma   90.00
#
_symmetry.space_group_name_H-M   'P 1'
#
loop_
_entity.id
_entity.type
_entity.pdbx_description
1 polymer ?
#
loop_
_entity_poly.entity_id
_entity_poly.type
_entity_poly.pdbx_seq_one_letter_code
_entity_poly.pdbx_strand_id
1 'polypeptide(L)'
;MNRRRDLPVFPLSRTPVRSSISNHAEIVYHEFDDVGEEDGPRIALVTLGCDKNTVDSERTMAALLGHGARVSSDVQDAEVIIVNTCGFIRSAKEQSIETILDACAMKGEGGVRAVVAVGCLVQRHGDELAKEIPEVDLFLGLTELPKLVTELRGLGFLPDKSTPVPLMERPLRLLSSELRHTSYLKVSEGCDHTCAFCAIPMMRGLHRSQPINHLVREASGLHAAGVQEINIVSQDTTWYGRDLRRHDSEAPLLPDLLRALLEGTAIPWYRLFYMYPSGITRELVDLLASESRILPYLDMPIQHGSDRILTLMRRPERRETIIERAGWLREAIPGLTLRTTVIVGFPGESEDDFSQMLELLEEIQFERVGAFTYSVEEGTRAERLPDHVPRDVMDDRLEELMELQRAISFERNSMYVGRETDVLVDQSLNDDPEYGAVGRTDGQAVDVDGVTHLIGSGVWKPGEFVRARVVGAHDYDLVAEIVETTHQSTSS
;
A
#
# COMPACT_ATOMS: atom_id res chain seq x y z
N MET A 1 33.61 20.19 34.58
CA MET A 1 33.43 21.50 33.93
C MET A 1 33.68 21.29 32.44
N ASN A 2 32.61 21.37 31.65
CA ASN A 2 32.48 21.29 30.19
C ASN A 2 33.16 20.16 29.40
N ARG A 3 32.41 19.06 29.27
CA ARG A 3 32.44 18.17 28.10
C ARG A 3 31.76 18.89 26.93
N ARG A 4 32.51 19.24 25.88
CA ARG A 4 31.97 19.30 24.53
C ARG A 4 32.24 17.93 23.92
N ARG A 5 31.17 17.15 23.69
CA ARG A 5 31.23 16.00 22.80
C ARG A 5 30.76 16.54 21.46
N ASP A 6 31.66 16.50 20.51
CA ASP A 6 31.38 16.76 19.11
C ASP A 6 30.27 15.81 18.65
N LEU A 7 29.20 16.40 18.12
CA LEU A 7 28.19 15.68 17.36
C LEU A 7 28.89 15.07 16.14
N PRO A 8 28.57 13.83 15.74
CA PRO A 8 29.14 13.26 14.52
C PRO A 8 28.72 14.11 13.33
N VAL A 9 29.69 14.82 12.76
CA VAL A 9 29.60 15.45 11.45
C VAL A 9 29.56 14.31 10.44
N PHE A 10 28.37 13.99 9.93
CA PHE A 10 28.26 13.10 8.77
C PHE A 10 28.75 13.86 7.53
N PRO A 11 29.79 13.38 6.82
CA PRO A 11 30.17 13.97 5.55
C PRO A 11 29.10 13.62 4.50
N LEU A 12 28.28 14.60 4.13
CA LEU A 12 27.42 14.54 2.96
C LEU A 12 28.30 14.48 1.71
N SER A 13 28.43 13.29 1.15
CA SER A 13 29.05 13.04 -0.15
C SER A 13 28.00 12.45 -1.08
N ARG A 14 27.92 12.96 -2.32
CA ARG A 14 26.98 12.52 -3.38
C ARG A 14 27.22 11.09 -3.91
N THR A 15 27.90 10.23 -3.16
CA THR A 15 28.19 8.84 -3.58
C THR A 15 28.00 7.88 -2.40
N PRO A 16 27.15 6.84 -2.52
CA PRO A 16 26.86 5.90 -1.43
C PRO A 16 28.07 5.04 -1.05
N VAL A 17 28.19 4.73 0.25
CA VAL A 17 29.39 4.12 0.89
C VAL A 17 29.52 2.60 0.65
N ARG A 18 28.59 1.93 -0.04
CA ARG A 18 28.74 0.52 -0.45
C ARG A 18 28.05 0.26 -1.78
N SER A 19 28.80 -0.28 -2.75
CA SER A 19 28.33 -0.53 -4.12
C SER A 19 27.61 -1.87 -4.32
N SER A 20 27.05 -2.48 -3.27
CA SER A 20 26.47 -3.83 -3.38
C SER A 20 25.29 -4.10 -2.44
N ILE A 21 24.59 -3.06 -1.95
CA ILE A 21 23.36 -3.22 -1.16
C ILE A 21 22.32 -2.21 -1.67
N SER A 22 21.22 -2.72 -2.23
CA SER A 22 20.00 -1.95 -2.51
C SER A 22 19.15 -1.89 -1.23
N ASN A 23 18.81 -0.68 -0.77
CA ASN A 23 17.95 -0.42 0.40
C ASN A 23 16.62 0.26 -0.01
N HIS A 24 16.17 0.07 -1.25
CA HIS A 24 15.11 0.90 -1.82
C HIS A 24 13.71 0.51 -1.31
N ALA A 25 13.12 1.37 -0.48
CA ALA A 25 11.78 1.84 -0.81
C ALA A 25 11.99 2.91 -1.90
N GLU A 26 11.61 2.61 -3.14
CA GLU A 26 11.68 3.61 -4.21
C GLU A 26 10.78 4.80 -3.86
N ILE A 27 11.28 6.01 -4.09
CA ILE A 27 10.41 7.19 -4.04
C ILE A 27 9.44 7.03 -5.19
N VAL A 28 8.17 6.85 -4.87
CA VAL A 28 7.14 6.78 -5.91
C VAL A 28 6.88 8.21 -6.38
N TYR A 29 7.64 8.63 -7.40
CA TYR A 29 7.36 9.85 -8.14
C TYR A 29 6.18 9.58 -9.06
N HIS A 30 5.02 9.99 -8.61
CA HIS A 30 3.81 9.90 -9.38
C HIS A 30 3.71 11.08 -10.34
N GLU A 31 4.47 11.14 -11.43
CA GLU A 31 4.41 12.30 -12.34
C GLU A 31 3.00 12.44 -12.95
N PHE A 32 2.40 13.61 -12.76
CA PHE A 32 1.15 13.98 -13.41
C PHE A 32 1.19 15.46 -13.79
N ASP A 33 0.59 15.79 -14.92
CA ASP A 33 0.51 17.17 -15.39
C ASP A 33 -0.20 18.05 -14.37
N ASP A 34 0.28 19.27 -14.17
CA ASP A 34 -0.34 20.22 -13.26
C ASP A 34 -1.84 20.40 -13.53
N VAL A 35 -2.65 20.34 -12.48
CA VAL A 35 -4.11 20.53 -12.58
C VAL A 35 -4.56 21.65 -11.66
N GLY A 36 -5.36 22.59 -12.18
CA GLY A 36 -6.01 23.64 -11.38
C GLY A 36 -6.16 24.97 -12.09
N GLU A 37 -6.52 26.00 -11.32
CA GLU A 37 -6.60 27.36 -11.84
C GLU A 37 -5.20 27.82 -12.31
N GLU A 38 -5.09 28.39 -13.51
CA GLU A 38 -3.79 28.78 -14.10
C GLU A 38 -2.99 29.72 -13.19
N ASP A 39 -3.69 30.65 -12.53
CA ASP A 39 -3.12 31.64 -11.59
C ASP A 39 -3.13 31.15 -10.12
N GLY A 40 -3.51 29.90 -9.87
CA GLY A 40 -3.54 29.30 -8.54
C GLY A 40 -2.13 29.05 -7.98
N PRO A 41 -1.96 29.03 -6.65
CA PRO A 41 -0.68 28.66 -6.03
C PRO A 41 -0.27 27.27 -6.47
N ARG A 42 0.97 27.13 -6.95
CA ARG A 42 1.56 25.86 -7.38
C ARG A 42 1.99 25.04 -6.17
N ILE A 43 1.33 23.92 -5.94
CA ILE A 43 1.58 23.04 -4.79
C ILE A 43 2.04 21.69 -5.30
N ALA A 44 3.25 21.30 -4.94
CA ALA A 44 3.76 19.95 -5.14
C ALA A 44 3.44 19.09 -3.92
N LEU A 45 2.99 17.86 -4.13
CA LEU A 45 2.82 16.87 -3.06
C LEU A 45 3.70 15.65 -3.35
N VAL A 46 4.67 15.42 -2.46
CA VAL A 46 5.54 14.24 -2.48
C VAL A 46 4.99 13.20 -1.51
N THR A 47 4.65 12.02 -2.03
CA THR A 47 4.10 10.92 -1.24
C THR A 47 5.16 9.89 -0.94
N LEU A 48 5.31 9.53 0.34
CA LEU A 48 6.17 8.43 0.78
C LEU A 48 5.36 7.38 1.52
N GLY A 49 5.87 6.15 1.55
CA GLY A 49 5.31 5.07 2.37
C GLY A 49 4.48 4.08 1.59
N CYS A 50 3.21 3.91 1.96
CA CYS A 50 2.36 2.82 1.46
C CYS A 50 1.13 3.34 0.73
N ASP A 51 0.38 2.42 0.11
CA ASP A 51 -0.87 2.66 -0.64
C ASP A 51 -1.86 3.57 0.11
N LYS A 52 -1.90 3.45 1.44
CA LYS A 52 -2.78 4.25 2.30
C LYS A 52 -2.38 5.73 2.29
N ASN A 53 -1.07 6.03 2.26
CA ASN A 53 -0.55 7.38 2.09
C ASN A 53 -0.81 7.91 0.68
N THR A 54 -0.74 7.06 -0.35
CA THR A 54 -1.16 7.42 -1.72
C THR A 54 -2.61 7.87 -1.71
N VAL A 55 -3.51 7.08 -1.10
CA VAL A 55 -4.92 7.47 -0.95
C VAL A 55 -5.10 8.82 -0.24
N ASP A 56 -4.38 9.04 0.86
CA ASP A 56 -4.47 10.30 1.61
C ASP A 56 -3.97 11.50 0.79
N SER A 57 -2.92 11.29 -0.02
CA SER A 57 -2.34 12.29 -0.89
C SER A 57 -3.30 12.68 -2.02
N GLU A 58 -3.86 11.70 -2.73
CA GLU A 58 -4.80 11.96 -3.83
C GLU A 58 -6.07 12.70 -3.38
N ARG A 59 -6.59 12.37 -2.18
CA ARG A 59 -7.70 13.12 -1.56
C ARG A 59 -7.28 14.53 -1.17
N THR A 60 -6.06 14.69 -0.67
CA THR A 60 -5.49 16.00 -0.30
C THR A 60 -5.32 16.90 -1.53
N MET A 61 -4.75 16.38 -2.62
CA MET A 61 -4.60 17.11 -3.88
C MET A 61 -5.97 17.53 -4.44
N ALA A 62 -6.95 16.64 -4.44
CA ALA A 62 -8.32 16.97 -4.86
C ALA A 62 -8.96 18.07 -3.99
N ALA A 63 -8.72 18.04 -2.68
CA ALA A 63 -9.20 19.06 -1.77
C ALA A 63 -8.52 20.43 -2.00
N LEU A 64 -7.21 20.45 -2.26
CA LEU A 64 -6.45 21.67 -2.57
C LEU A 64 -6.90 22.28 -3.91
N LEU A 65 -7.05 21.44 -4.94
CA LEU A 65 -7.61 21.84 -6.23
C LEU A 65 -8.99 22.49 -6.08
N GLY A 66 -9.89 21.87 -5.30
CA GLY A 66 -11.22 22.41 -5.03
C GLY A 66 -11.22 23.77 -4.31
N HIS A 67 -10.08 24.19 -3.77
CA HIS A 67 -9.89 25.49 -3.11
C HIS A 67 -9.00 26.46 -3.90
N GLY A 68 -8.76 26.19 -5.19
CA GLY A 68 -8.09 27.10 -6.12
C GLY A 68 -6.58 26.90 -6.24
N ALA A 69 -6.03 25.80 -5.70
CA ALA A 69 -4.62 25.47 -5.93
C ALA A 69 -4.42 24.84 -7.32
N ARG A 70 -3.22 25.03 -7.86
CA ARG A 70 -2.68 24.25 -8.98
C ARG A 70 -1.77 23.18 -8.39
N VAL A 71 -2.16 21.91 -8.50
CA VAL A 71 -1.49 20.80 -7.81
C VAL A 71 -0.74 19.91 -8.79
N SER A 72 0.41 19.42 -8.34
CA SER A 72 1.30 18.52 -9.08
C SER A 72 2.03 17.59 -8.11
N SER A 73 2.70 16.59 -8.66
CA SER A 73 3.75 15.82 -7.97
C SER A 73 5.16 16.32 -8.31
N ASP A 74 5.30 17.11 -9.37
CA ASP A 74 6.57 17.74 -9.73
C ASP A 74 6.87 18.87 -8.73
N VAL A 75 8.03 18.75 -8.09
CA VAL A 75 8.54 19.74 -7.13
C VAL A 75 9.20 20.93 -7.84
N GLN A 76 9.54 20.80 -9.13
CA GLN A 76 10.05 21.88 -9.93
C GLN A 76 8.98 22.97 -10.07
N ASP A 77 9.37 24.23 -9.94
CA ASP A 77 8.50 25.42 -9.98
C ASP A 77 7.39 25.51 -8.91
N ALA A 78 7.36 24.59 -7.93
CA ALA A 78 6.38 24.61 -6.85
C ALA A 78 6.59 25.80 -5.89
N GLU A 79 5.50 26.48 -5.51
CA GLU A 79 5.53 27.52 -4.48
C GLU A 79 5.40 26.93 -3.07
N VAL A 80 4.70 25.81 -2.94
CA VAL A 80 4.54 25.07 -1.68
C VAL A 80 4.85 23.61 -1.94
N ILE A 81 5.69 23.01 -1.10
CA ILE A 81 5.96 21.58 -1.14
C ILE A 81 5.33 20.92 0.09
N ILE A 82 4.47 19.94 -0.14
CA ILE A 82 3.86 19.11 0.90
C ILE A 82 4.51 17.73 0.86
N VAL A 83 5.14 17.32 1.95
CA VAL A 83 5.76 15.99 2.09
C VAL A 83 4.87 15.12 2.97
N ASN A 84 4.22 14.11 2.37
CA ASN A 84 3.44 13.12 3.10
C ASN A 84 4.34 11.95 3.55
N THR A 85 4.72 11.99 4.82
CA THR A 85 5.75 11.15 5.42
C THR A 85 5.28 9.76 5.84
N CYS A 86 6.23 8.82 5.86
CA CYS A 86 6.07 7.49 6.43
C CYS A 86 6.78 7.40 7.79
N GLY A 87 6.11 6.80 8.78
CA GLY A 87 6.61 6.70 10.15
C GLY A 87 6.89 5.27 10.63
N PHE A 88 6.73 4.24 9.78
CA PHE A 88 6.67 2.86 10.26
C PHE A 88 8.04 2.19 10.40
N ILE A 89 8.79 2.01 9.32
CA ILE A 89 10.13 1.37 9.34
C ILE A 89 11.25 2.41 9.36
N ARG A 90 12.42 2.08 9.94
CA ARG A 90 13.57 2.99 10.06
C ARG A 90 13.96 3.66 8.74
N SER A 91 14.17 2.88 7.69
CA SER A 91 14.56 3.40 6.37
C SER A 91 13.54 4.41 5.82
N ALA A 92 12.25 4.14 5.98
CA ALA A 92 11.18 5.04 5.55
C ALA A 92 11.11 6.33 6.38
N LYS A 93 11.48 6.28 7.67
CA LYS A 93 11.61 7.47 8.53
C LYS A 93 12.80 8.33 8.07
N GLU A 94 13.96 7.71 7.85
CA GLU A 94 15.17 8.37 7.36
C GLU A 94 14.89 9.05 6.01
N GLN A 95 14.30 8.33 5.07
CA GLN A 95 13.89 8.87 3.77
C GLN A 95 12.89 10.03 3.89
N SER A 96 11.93 9.94 4.82
CA SER A 96 10.98 11.03 5.07
C SER A 96 11.67 12.29 5.58
N ILE A 97 12.67 12.15 6.46
CA ILE A 97 13.45 13.26 6.98
C ILE A 97 14.32 13.87 5.87
N GLU A 98 15.01 13.04 5.08
CA GLU A 98 15.82 13.49 3.93
C GLU A 98 14.98 14.28 2.93
N THR A 99 13.80 13.78 2.57
CA THR A 99 12.89 14.46 1.64
C THR A 99 12.41 15.82 2.18
N ILE A 100 12.15 15.92 3.49
CA ILE A 100 11.83 17.21 4.12
C ILE A 100 13.01 18.18 4.02
N LEU A 101 14.22 17.71 4.31
CA LEU A 101 15.43 18.53 4.25
C LEU A 101 15.72 19.02 2.83
N ASP A 102 15.51 18.17 1.81
CA ASP A 102 15.65 18.55 0.41
C ASP A 102 14.64 19.64 0.03
N ALA A 103 13.37 19.51 0.44
CA ALA A 103 12.37 20.54 0.24
C ALA A 103 12.73 21.86 0.96
N CYS A 104 13.28 21.78 2.17
CA CYS A 104 13.78 22.95 2.90
C CYS A 104 14.97 23.61 2.20
N ALA A 105 15.86 22.83 1.59
CA ALA A 105 16.96 23.36 0.78
C ALA A 105 16.43 24.14 -0.43
N MET A 106 15.43 23.60 -1.15
CA MET A 106 14.78 24.30 -2.27
C MET A 106 14.11 25.62 -1.84
N LYS A 107 13.54 25.66 -0.63
CA LYS A 107 13.04 26.91 -0.01
C LYS A 107 14.16 27.91 0.26
N GLY A 108 15.31 27.44 0.75
CA GLY A 108 16.50 28.27 0.97
C GLY A 108 17.09 28.88 -0.31
N GLU A 109 16.92 28.21 -1.45
CA GLU A 109 17.33 28.68 -2.78
C GLU A 109 16.37 29.74 -3.38
N GLY A 110 15.18 29.90 -2.79
CA GLY A 110 14.24 30.98 -3.10
C GLY A 110 13.13 30.64 -4.11
N GLY A 111 13.08 29.41 -4.61
CA GLY A 111 12.01 28.94 -5.50
C GLY A 111 10.73 28.53 -4.78
N VAL A 112 10.86 27.99 -3.56
CA VAL A 112 9.75 27.49 -2.74
C VAL A 112 9.48 28.49 -1.61
N ARG A 113 8.20 28.83 -1.39
CA ARG A 113 7.76 29.75 -0.33
C ARG A 113 7.46 29.04 0.98
N ALA A 114 7.00 27.78 0.92
CA ALA A 114 6.70 27.00 2.11
C ALA A 114 6.94 25.50 1.95
N VAL A 115 7.33 24.86 3.05
CA VAL A 115 7.44 23.42 3.20
C VAL A 115 6.49 22.97 4.29
N VAL A 116 5.69 21.96 3.99
CA VAL A 116 4.69 21.39 4.88
C VAL A 116 4.96 19.90 5.04
N ALA A 117 5.18 19.43 6.26
CA ALA A 117 5.32 18.01 6.53
C ALA A 117 4.01 17.47 7.11
N VAL A 118 3.48 16.42 6.48
CA VAL A 118 2.27 15.72 6.96
C VAL A 118 2.53 14.23 7.10
N GLY A 119 1.60 13.48 7.69
CA GLY A 119 1.62 12.02 7.61
C GLY A 119 2.02 11.29 8.90
N CYS A 120 2.40 10.02 8.76
CA CYS A 120 2.60 9.11 9.90
C CYS A 120 3.79 9.52 10.79
N LEU A 121 4.90 9.98 10.20
CA LEU A 121 6.08 10.38 10.98
C LEU A 121 5.73 11.59 11.85
N VAL A 122 5.10 12.60 11.23
CA VAL A 122 4.69 13.83 11.91
C VAL A 122 3.68 13.58 13.02
N GLN A 123 2.72 12.66 12.80
CA GLN A 123 1.73 12.32 13.83
C GLN A 123 2.36 11.82 15.14
N ARG A 124 3.56 11.21 15.05
CA ARG A 124 4.26 10.61 16.19
C ARG A 124 5.39 11.48 16.73
N HIS A 125 6.15 12.12 15.83
CA HIS A 125 7.39 12.86 16.16
C HIS A 125 7.30 14.35 15.85
N GLY A 126 6.11 14.91 15.61
CA GLY A 126 5.93 16.30 15.20
C GLY A 126 6.61 17.33 16.11
N ASP A 127 6.49 17.18 17.44
CA ASP A 127 7.12 18.09 18.41
C ASP A 127 8.66 18.05 18.42
N GLU A 128 9.24 16.91 18.05
CA GLU A 128 10.68 16.73 17.94
C GLU A 128 11.17 17.29 16.60
N LEU A 129 10.50 16.91 15.51
CA LEU A 129 10.78 17.42 14.16
C LEU A 129 10.69 18.94 14.08
N ALA A 130 9.70 19.56 14.73
CA ALA A 130 9.55 21.01 14.75
C ALA A 130 10.70 21.73 15.49
N LYS A 131 11.40 21.04 16.40
CA LYS A 131 12.59 21.59 17.09
C LYS A 131 13.86 21.39 16.27
N GLU A 132 13.99 20.23 15.62
CA GLU A 132 15.20 19.87 14.86
C GLU A 132 15.22 20.46 13.45
N ILE A 133 14.04 20.69 12.83
CA ILE A 133 13.90 21.25 11.47
C ILE A 133 12.92 22.44 11.50
N PRO A 134 13.30 23.57 12.13
CA PRO A 134 12.45 24.76 12.26
C PRO A 134 12.19 25.48 10.91
N GLU A 135 12.86 25.08 9.83
CA GLU A 135 12.68 25.62 8.48
C GLU A 135 11.34 25.22 7.83
N VAL A 136 10.71 24.15 8.32
CA VAL A 136 9.39 23.68 7.90
C VAL A 136 8.31 24.61 8.48
N ASP A 137 7.40 25.10 7.63
CA ASP A 137 6.39 26.09 8.02
C ASP A 137 5.21 25.48 8.78
N LEU A 138 4.91 24.20 8.50
CA LEU A 138 3.75 23.54 9.06
C LEU A 138 3.98 22.04 9.19
N PHE A 139 3.70 21.51 10.40
CA PHE A 139 3.63 20.08 10.69
C PHE A 139 2.18 19.70 11.00
N LEU A 140 1.61 18.75 10.27
CA LEU A 140 0.28 18.22 10.56
C LEU A 140 0.28 16.69 10.65
N GLY A 141 -0.18 16.15 11.77
CA GLY A 141 -0.44 14.72 11.89
C GLY A 141 -1.56 14.25 10.95
N LEU A 142 -1.67 12.94 10.74
CA LEU A 142 -2.74 12.35 9.91
C LEU A 142 -4.15 12.72 10.39
N THR A 143 -4.35 12.81 11.71
CA THR A 143 -5.65 13.19 12.28
C THR A 143 -6.00 14.66 12.06
N GLU A 144 -5.02 15.48 11.67
CA GLU A 144 -5.16 16.92 11.46
C GLU A 144 -5.16 17.31 9.98
N LEU A 145 -4.94 16.36 9.07
CA LEU A 145 -5.03 16.57 7.62
C LEU A 145 -6.30 17.33 7.18
N PRO A 146 -7.51 17.12 7.75
CA PRO A 146 -8.68 17.91 7.40
C PRO A 146 -8.53 19.43 7.62
N LYS A 147 -7.58 19.87 8.46
CA LYS A 147 -7.29 21.29 8.71
C LYS A 147 -6.32 21.90 7.69
N LEU A 148 -5.62 21.09 6.89
CA LEU A 148 -4.53 21.54 6.01
C LEU A 148 -4.93 22.74 5.13
N VAL A 149 -6.09 22.68 4.47
CA VAL A 149 -6.59 23.78 3.63
C VAL A 149 -6.77 25.06 4.45
N THR A 150 -7.31 24.96 5.66
CA THR A 150 -7.54 26.10 6.55
C THR A 150 -6.21 26.70 7.03
N GLU A 151 -5.25 25.87 7.41
CA GLU A 151 -3.92 26.31 7.85
C GLU A 151 -3.15 26.98 6.71
N LEU A 152 -3.11 26.37 5.52
CA LEU A 152 -2.48 26.97 4.34
C LEU A 152 -3.10 28.30 3.94
N ARG A 153 -4.42 28.44 4.08
CA ARG A 153 -5.10 29.73 3.87
C ARG A 153 -4.71 30.74 4.94
N GLY A 154 -4.70 30.36 6.21
CA GLY A 154 -4.28 31.23 7.32
C GLY A 154 -2.85 31.74 7.18
N LEU A 155 -1.97 30.95 6.56
CA LEU A 155 -0.59 31.31 6.24
C LEU A 155 -0.44 32.11 4.93
N GLY A 156 -1.53 32.34 4.18
CA GLY A 156 -1.50 33.09 2.93
C GLY A 156 -0.95 32.32 1.73
N PHE A 157 -0.95 30.99 1.78
CA PHE A 157 -0.54 30.11 0.69
C PHE A 157 -1.71 29.61 -0.17
N LEU A 158 -2.95 29.83 0.26
CA LEU A 158 -4.16 29.62 -0.52
C LEU A 158 -5.00 30.91 -0.57
N PRO A 159 -5.77 31.14 -1.65
CA PRO A 159 -6.61 32.33 -1.76
C PRO A 159 -7.71 32.38 -0.70
N ASP A 160 -7.95 33.57 -0.13
CA ASP A 160 -9.02 33.84 0.85
C ASP A 160 -10.43 33.64 0.28
N LYS A 161 -10.56 33.95 -1.02
CA LYS A 161 -11.80 33.91 -1.79
C LYS A 161 -11.54 33.25 -3.14
N SER A 162 -11.24 31.95 -3.17
CA SER A 162 -11.48 31.22 -4.41
C SER A 162 -12.99 31.19 -4.66
N THR A 163 -13.41 31.37 -5.91
CA THR A 163 -14.73 30.90 -6.32
C THR A 163 -14.61 29.40 -6.19
N PRO A 164 -15.10 28.77 -5.09
CA PRO A 164 -14.77 27.38 -4.86
C PRO A 164 -15.37 26.62 -6.02
N VAL A 165 -14.59 25.73 -6.66
CA VAL A 165 -15.17 24.75 -7.60
C VAL A 165 -16.38 24.17 -6.87
N PRO A 166 -17.60 24.28 -7.42
CA PRO A 166 -18.80 23.83 -6.73
C PRO A 166 -18.59 22.41 -6.20
N LEU A 167 -19.09 22.10 -5.00
CA LEU A 167 -18.85 20.79 -4.37
C LEU A 167 -19.23 19.60 -5.29
N MET A 168 -20.18 19.83 -6.21
CA MET A 168 -20.61 18.85 -7.21
C MET A 168 -19.63 18.65 -8.36
N GLU A 169 -18.78 19.64 -8.63
CA GLU A 169 -17.76 19.65 -9.70
C GLU A 169 -16.36 19.30 -9.18
N ARG A 170 -16.19 19.19 -7.85
CA ARG A 170 -14.91 18.82 -7.26
C ARG A 170 -14.62 17.32 -7.49
N PRO A 171 -13.43 16.96 -7.99
CA PRO A 171 -13.02 15.57 -7.99
C PRO A 171 -12.91 15.08 -6.53
N LEU A 172 -13.24 13.80 -6.31
CA LEU A 172 -13.02 13.14 -5.01
C LEU A 172 -11.54 12.75 -4.83
N ARG A 173 -10.84 12.56 -5.96
CA ARG A 173 -9.47 12.06 -6.08
C ARG A 173 -8.80 12.70 -7.28
N LEU A 174 -7.51 13.00 -7.15
CA LEU A 174 -6.63 13.21 -8.29
C LEU A 174 -5.66 12.04 -8.30
N LEU A 175 -5.78 11.18 -9.31
CA LEU A 175 -4.99 9.95 -9.39
C LEU A 175 -3.52 10.30 -9.60
N SER A 176 -2.66 9.75 -8.74
CA SER A 176 -1.22 9.95 -8.81
C SER A 176 -0.53 8.75 -9.49
N SER A 177 -1.07 7.54 -9.33
CA SER A 177 -0.54 6.29 -9.95
C SER A 177 -0.29 6.39 -11.45
N GLU A 178 0.93 6.07 -11.91
CA GLU A 178 1.27 6.00 -13.34
C GLU A 178 0.29 5.08 -14.10
N LEU A 179 -0.08 3.97 -13.46
CA LEU A 179 -1.11 3.06 -13.93
C LEU A 179 -2.50 3.60 -13.57
N ARG A 180 -3.06 4.45 -14.43
CA ARG A 180 -4.37 5.10 -14.22
C ARG A 180 -5.57 4.14 -14.21
N HIS A 181 -5.40 2.91 -14.71
CA HIS A 181 -6.43 1.87 -14.73
C HIS A 181 -6.51 1.04 -13.44
N THR A 182 -5.64 1.28 -12.45
CA THR A 182 -5.72 0.65 -11.13
C THR A 182 -5.70 1.72 -10.04
N SER A 183 -6.43 1.50 -8.95
CA SER A 183 -6.47 2.45 -7.83
C SER A 183 -6.72 1.77 -6.50
N TYR A 184 -6.22 2.36 -5.43
CA TYR A 184 -6.51 1.91 -4.06
C TYR A 184 -7.76 2.59 -3.50
N LEU A 185 -8.62 1.82 -2.84
CA LEU A 185 -9.78 2.31 -2.11
C LEU A 185 -9.58 2.04 -0.61
N LYS A 186 -9.34 3.10 0.16
CA LYS A 186 -9.16 2.98 1.61
C LYS A 186 -10.49 2.97 2.34
N VAL A 187 -10.87 1.81 2.86
CA VAL A 187 -12.19 1.56 3.46
C VAL A 187 -12.26 1.87 4.96
N SER A 188 -11.14 1.85 5.65
CA SER A 188 -11.04 2.22 7.07
C SER A 188 -9.66 2.78 7.41
N GLU A 189 -9.55 3.41 8.58
CA GLU A 189 -8.32 3.99 9.11
C GLU A 189 -8.06 3.50 10.53
N GLY A 190 -6.79 3.33 10.88
CA GLY A 190 -6.38 2.88 12.21
C GLY A 190 -6.66 1.41 12.48
N CYS A 191 -6.28 0.95 13.67
CA CYS A 191 -6.36 -0.46 14.03
C CYS A 191 -6.57 -0.63 15.54
N ASP A 192 -7.47 -1.54 15.91
CA ASP A 192 -7.76 -1.88 17.31
C ASP A 192 -6.94 -3.07 17.83
N HIS A 193 -6.22 -3.75 16.93
CA HIS A 193 -5.33 -4.83 17.32
C HIS A 193 -4.20 -4.31 18.18
N THR A 194 -3.76 -5.14 19.11
CA THR A 194 -2.73 -4.78 20.08
C THR A 194 -1.46 -5.61 19.87
N CYS A 195 -1.15 -5.87 18.60
CA CYS A 195 0.04 -6.59 18.13
C CYS A 195 1.29 -5.98 18.76
N ALA A 196 2.17 -6.81 19.32
CA ALA A 196 3.27 -6.35 20.15
C ALA A 196 4.31 -5.51 19.37
N PHE A 197 4.51 -5.82 18.09
CA PHE A 197 5.46 -5.16 17.18
C PHE A 197 4.90 -3.92 16.48
N CYS A 198 3.58 -3.70 16.50
CA CYS A 198 2.94 -2.75 15.61
C CYS A 198 2.74 -1.38 16.28
N ALA A 199 3.28 -0.33 15.66
CA ALA A 199 3.12 1.06 16.12
C ALA A 199 1.92 1.80 15.51
N ILE A 200 1.14 1.14 14.63
CA ILE A 200 0.02 1.75 13.90
C ILE A 200 -1.02 2.43 14.81
N PRO A 201 -1.47 1.85 15.94
CA PRO A 201 -2.44 2.54 16.81
C PRO A 201 -1.92 3.88 17.33
N MET A 202 -0.60 4.06 17.47
CA MET A 202 0.02 5.32 17.87
C MET A 202 0.10 6.34 16.72
N MET A 203 0.16 5.87 15.46
CA MET A 203 0.33 6.73 14.27
C MET A 203 -0.98 7.03 13.53
N ARG A 204 -1.98 6.16 13.62
CA ARG A 204 -3.24 6.27 12.86
C ARG A 204 -4.49 6.21 13.74
N GLY A 205 -4.29 5.96 15.03
CA GLY A 205 -5.34 5.86 16.03
C GLY A 205 -6.09 4.53 15.98
N LEU A 206 -7.19 4.48 16.73
CA LEU A 206 -8.13 3.35 16.75
C LEU A 206 -8.87 3.20 15.42
N HIS A 207 -9.43 2.01 15.19
CA HIS A 207 -10.12 1.68 13.95
C HIS A 207 -11.36 2.56 13.74
N ARG A 208 -11.48 3.10 12.53
CA ARG A 208 -12.63 3.91 12.06
C ARG A 208 -12.98 3.52 10.63
N SER A 209 -14.21 3.04 10.43
CA SER A 209 -14.72 2.65 9.12
C SER A 209 -15.30 3.85 8.36
N GLN A 210 -15.09 3.89 7.05
CA GLN A 210 -15.75 4.86 6.17
C GLN A 210 -17.19 4.43 5.87
N PRO A 211 -18.15 5.36 5.74
CA PRO A 211 -19.52 5.03 5.32
C PRO A 211 -19.58 4.38 3.93
N ILE A 212 -20.37 3.31 3.79
CA ILE A 212 -20.51 2.57 2.52
C ILE A 212 -20.89 3.49 1.35
N ASN A 213 -21.86 4.39 1.55
CA ASN A 213 -22.32 5.30 0.49
C ASN A 213 -21.20 6.22 -0.03
N HIS A 214 -20.24 6.60 0.83
CA HIS A 214 -19.09 7.37 0.40
C HIS A 214 -18.11 6.52 -0.41
N LEU A 215 -17.85 5.28 0.04
CA LEU A 215 -16.97 4.34 -0.65
C LEU A 215 -17.50 3.94 -2.01
N VAL A 216 -18.81 3.67 -2.13
CA VAL A 216 -19.47 3.39 -3.41
C VAL A 216 -19.36 4.60 -4.33
N ARG A 217 -19.66 5.81 -3.85
CA ARG A 217 -19.52 7.03 -4.65
C ARG A 217 -18.09 7.26 -5.14
N GLU A 218 -17.09 7.04 -4.28
CA GLU A 218 -15.67 7.14 -4.63
C GLU A 218 -15.31 6.10 -5.69
N ALA A 219 -15.70 4.84 -5.50
CA ALA A 219 -15.48 3.76 -6.48
C ALA A 219 -16.17 4.04 -7.82
N SER A 220 -17.42 4.50 -7.84
CA SER A 220 -18.10 4.89 -9.09
C SER A 220 -17.38 6.04 -9.79
N GLY A 221 -16.84 7.00 -9.05
CA GLY A 221 -16.03 8.09 -9.60
C GLY A 221 -14.71 7.60 -10.21
N LEU A 222 -14.03 6.67 -9.54
CA LEU A 222 -12.82 6.02 -10.05
C LEU A 222 -13.10 5.25 -11.34
N HIS A 223 -14.22 4.52 -11.40
CA HIS A 223 -14.63 3.81 -12.61
C HIS A 223 -14.88 4.77 -13.77
N ALA A 224 -15.57 5.88 -13.53
CA ALA A 224 -15.82 6.92 -14.53
C ALA A 224 -14.51 7.58 -15.03
N ALA A 225 -13.44 7.55 -14.22
CA ALA A 225 -12.10 7.99 -14.59
C ALA A 225 -11.28 6.92 -15.35
N GLY A 226 -11.86 5.75 -15.63
CA GLY A 226 -11.22 4.68 -16.40
C GLY A 226 -10.57 3.57 -15.57
N VAL A 227 -10.71 3.60 -14.24
CA VAL A 227 -10.19 2.53 -13.36
C VAL A 227 -10.91 1.21 -13.63
N GLN A 228 -10.11 0.17 -13.87
CA GLN A 228 -10.52 -1.21 -14.13
C GLN A 228 -10.35 -2.12 -12.91
N GLU A 229 -9.38 -1.81 -12.05
CA GLU A 229 -9.07 -2.57 -10.83
C GLU A 229 -9.10 -1.66 -9.59
N ILE A 230 -9.87 -2.05 -8.58
CA ILE A 230 -9.81 -1.44 -7.25
C ILE A 230 -9.18 -2.40 -6.24
N ASN A 231 -8.11 -1.92 -5.62
CA ASN A 231 -7.42 -2.56 -4.52
C ASN A 231 -8.00 -2.05 -3.19
N ILE A 232 -8.80 -2.87 -2.52
CA ILE A 232 -9.41 -2.55 -1.23
C ILE A 232 -8.37 -2.69 -0.13
N VAL A 233 -8.09 -1.58 0.55
CA VAL A 233 -7.02 -1.50 1.55
C VAL A 233 -7.49 -0.90 2.87
N SER A 234 -6.93 -1.42 3.96
CA SER A 234 -6.90 -0.77 5.27
C SER A 234 -5.79 -1.39 6.13
N GLN A 235 -5.74 -1.10 7.43
CA GLN A 235 -4.83 -1.77 8.36
C GLN A 235 -5.29 -3.20 8.68
N ASP A 236 -6.60 -3.42 8.67
CA ASP A 236 -7.26 -4.73 8.75
C ASP A 236 -8.62 -4.61 8.07
N THR A 237 -8.72 -5.15 6.85
CA THR A 237 -9.91 -5.03 6.02
C THR A 237 -11.06 -5.85 6.58
N THR A 238 -10.77 -6.98 7.24
CA THR A 238 -11.78 -7.85 7.87
C THR A 238 -12.43 -7.22 9.10
N TRP A 239 -11.83 -6.15 9.63
CA TRP A 239 -12.37 -5.43 10.78
C TRP A 239 -13.40 -4.35 10.41
N TYR A 240 -13.59 -4.09 9.12
CA TYR A 240 -14.53 -3.06 8.64
C TYR A 240 -15.92 -3.21 9.26
N GLY A 241 -16.47 -2.09 9.72
CA GLY A 241 -17.80 -1.97 10.32
C GLY A 241 -17.90 -2.39 11.78
N ARG A 242 -16.88 -3.05 12.35
CA ARG A 242 -16.92 -3.52 13.75
C ARG A 242 -16.88 -2.39 14.77
N ASP A 243 -16.24 -1.27 14.42
CA ASP A 243 -16.28 -0.04 15.22
C ASP A 243 -17.70 0.53 15.30
N LEU A 244 -18.44 0.50 14.19
CA LEU A 244 -19.83 0.94 14.12
C LEU A 244 -20.76 -0.01 14.89
N ARG A 245 -20.51 -1.33 14.80
CA ARG A 245 -21.29 -2.36 15.53
C ARG A 245 -21.23 -2.28 17.04
N ARG A 246 -20.25 -1.56 17.61
CA ARG A 246 -20.22 -1.27 19.04
C ARG A 246 -21.37 -0.38 19.49
N HIS A 247 -21.94 0.39 18.57
CA HIS A 247 -23.00 1.36 18.84
C HIS A 247 -24.33 1.01 18.17
N ASP A 248 -24.29 0.25 17.07
CA ASP A 248 -25.47 -0.18 16.32
C ASP A 248 -25.30 -1.62 15.81
N SER A 249 -26.09 -2.58 16.33
CA SER A 249 -25.96 -4.00 15.97
C SER A 249 -26.20 -4.30 14.49
N GLU A 250 -26.97 -3.44 13.82
CA GLU A 250 -27.32 -3.57 12.41
C GLU A 250 -26.32 -2.86 11.48
N ALA A 251 -25.27 -2.24 12.04
CA ALA A 251 -24.26 -1.59 11.23
C ALA A 251 -23.60 -2.60 10.26
N PRO A 252 -23.34 -2.17 9.01
CA PRO A 252 -22.85 -3.06 7.97
C PRO A 252 -21.42 -3.53 8.26
N LEU A 253 -21.10 -4.72 7.79
CA LEU A 253 -19.76 -5.32 7.85
C LEU A 253 -19.12 -5.40 6.46
N LEU A 254 -17.92 -5.99 6.38
CA LEU A 254 -17.20 -6.15 5.11
C LEU A 254 -18.05 -6.80 4.00
N PRO A 255 -18.80 -7.92 4.23
CA PRO A 255 -19.63 -8.49 3.17
C PRO A 255 -20.67 -7.51 2.61
N ASP A 256 -21.27 -6.67 3.46
CA ASP A 256 -22.25 -5.66 3.04
C ASP A 256 -21.60 -4.56 2.19
N LEU A 257 -20.39 -4.13 2.55
CA LEU A 257 -19.61 -3.20 1.74
C LEU A 257 -19.28 -3.80 0.36
N LEU A 258 -18.81 -5.05 0.32
CA LEU A 258 -18.46 -5.70 -0.94
C LEU A 258 -19.69 -5.84 -1.86
N ARG A 259 -20.84 -6.27 -1.31
CA ARG A 259 -22.10 -6.31 -2.06
C ARG A 259 -22.49 -4.92 -2.59
N ALA A 260 -22.41 -3.89 -1.75
CA ALA A 260 -22.73 -2.53 -2.16
C ALA A 260 -21.79 -1.97 -3.25
N LEU A 261 -20.50 -2.32 -3.22
CA LEU A 261 -19.54 -1.96 -4.27
C LEU A 261 -19.85 -2.67 -5.59
N LEU A 262 -20.19 -3.97 -5.52
CA LEU A 262 -20.60 -4.77 -6.66
C LEU A 262 -21.90 -4.22 -7.28
N GLU A 263 -22.90 -3.87 -6.47
CA GLU A 263 -24.17 -3.33 -6.94
C GLU A 263 -24.05 -1.89 -7.47
N GLY A 264 -23.24 -1.07 -6.80
CA GLY A 264 -23.12 0.37 -7.07
C GLY A 264 -22.12 0.73 -8.16
N THR A 265 -21.38 -0.23 -8.71
CA THR A 265 -20.37 0.04 -9.74
C THR A 265 -20.30 -1.07 -10.80
N ALA A 266 -19.71 -0.74 -11.94
CA ALA A 266 -19.37 -1.69 -13.00
C ALA A 266 -17.86 -1.98 -13.06
N ILE A 267 -17.14 -1.84 -11.94
CA ILE A 267 -15.70 -2.10 -11.88
C ILE A 267 -15.44 -3.60 -12.13
N PRO A 268 -14.56 -3.95 -13.09
CA PRO A 268 -14.24 -5.34 -13.38
C PRO A 268 -13.63 -6.08 -12.21
N TRP A 269 -12.58 -5.52 -11.59
CA TRP A 269 -11.75 -6.23 -10.62
C TRP A 269 -11.71 -5.54 -9.24
N TYR A 270 -12.02 -6.31 -8.21
CA TYR A 270 -11.83 -5.95 -6.81
C TYR A 270 -10.84 -6.89 -6.14
N ARG A 271 -9.77 -6.34 -5.59
CA ARG A 271 -8.71 -7.09 -4.90
C ARG A 271 -8.69 -6.76 -3.42
N LEU A 272 -8.55 -7.78 -2.57
CA LEU A 272 -8.60 -7.60 -1.11
C LEU A 272 -7.21 -7.75 -0.49
N PHE A 273 -6.81 -6.74 0.29
CA PHE A 273 -5.55 -6.75 1.03
C PHE A 273 -5.74 -6.71 2.54
N TYR A 274 -4.68 -7.08 3.28
CA TYR A 274 -4.61 -6.93 4.72
C TYR A 274 -5.75 -7.68 5.45
N MET A 275 -5.99 -8.93 5.03
CA MET A 275 -7.07 -9.78 5.51
C MET A 275 -6.63 -10.57 6.73
N TYR A 276 -7.01 -10.10 7.91
CA TYR A 276 -6.61 -10.74 9.15
C TYR A 276 -7.35 -12.09 9.33
N PRO A 277 -6.66 -13.23 9.56
CA PRO A 277 -7.29 -14.55 9.44
C PRO A 277 -8.51 -14.76 10.36
N SER A 278 -8.50 -14.19 11.58
CA SER A 278 -9.62 -14.27 12.52
C SER A 278 -10.89 -13.57 12.06
N GLY A 279 -10.78 -12.62 11.13
CA GLY A 279 -11.93 -11.93 10.54
C GLY A 279 -12.53 -12.64 9.32
N ILE A 280 -11.92 -13.73 8.84
CA ILE A 280 -12.43 -14.52 7.72
C ILE A 280 -13.53 -15.46 8.23
N THR A 281 -14.76 -15.23 7.75
CA THR A 281 -15.96 -16.00 8.09
C THR A 281 -16.40 -16.85 6.90
N ARG A 282 -17.23 -17.88 7.14
CA ARG A 282 -17.81 -18.69 6.05
C ARG A 282 -18.65 -17.85 5.09
N GLU A 283 -19.44 -16.92 5.60
CA GLU A 283 -20.22 -16.00 4.76
C GLU A 283 -19.32 -15.19 3.82
N LEU A 284 -18.18 -14.70 4.31
CA LEU A 284 -17.24 -13.98 3.47
C LEU A 284 -16.66 -14.91 2.40
N VAL A 285 -16.22 -16.12 2.78
CA VAL A 285 -15.69 -17.12 1.83
C VAL A 285 -16.70 -17.43 0.73
N ASP A 286 -17.97 -17.65 1.08
CA ASP A 286 -19.04 -17.93 0.12
C ASP A 286 -19.25 -16.75 -0.85
N LEU A 287 -19.25 -15.52 -0.34
CA LEU A 287 -19.35 -14.31 -1.17
C LEU A 287 -18.19 -14.20 -2.16
N LEU A 288 -16.96 -14.40 -1.70
CA LEU A 288 -15.76 -14.36 -2.53
C LEU A 288 -15.81 -15.43 -3.63
N ALA A 289 -16.26 -16.64 -3.30
CA ALA A 289 -16.40 -17.74 -4.25
C ALA A 289 -17.51 -17.50 -5.29
N SER A 290 -18.58 -16.80 -4.93
CA SER A 290 -19.72 -16.57 -5.82
C SER A 290 -19.55 -15.42 -6.81
N GLU A 291 -18.61 -14.50 -6.57
CA GLU A 291 -18.54 -13.23 -7.29
C GLU A 291 -17.26 -13.10 -8.12
N SER A 292 -17.38 -13.31 -9.44
CA SER A 292 -16.25 -13.24 -10.39
C SER A 292 -15.50 -11.91 -10.43
N ARG A 293 -16.14 -10.80 -10.03
CA ARG A 293 -15.51 -9.48 -9.96
C ARG A 293 -14.64 -9.29 -8.72
N ILE A 294 -14.81 -10.11 -7.69
CA ILE A 294 -13.87 -10.17 -6.58
C ILE A 294 -12.81 -11.19 -6.95
N LEU A 295 -11.58 -10.73 -7.11
CA LEU A 295 -10.52 -11.57 -7.61
C LEU A 295 -10.23 -12.73 -6.65
N PRO A 296 -9.84 -13.91 -7.18
CA PRO A 296 -9.39 -15.05 -6.39
C PRO A 296 -7.99 -14.77 -5.81
N TYR A 297 -7.84 -13.68 -5.08
CA TYR A 297 -6.62 -13.19 -4.48
C TYR A 297 -6.90 -12.67 -3.07
N LEU A 298 -6.20 -13.20 -2.08
CA LEU A 298 -6.25 -12.69 -0.71
C LEU A 298 -4.83 -12.53 -0.15
N ASP A 299 -4.53 -11.34 0.37
CA ASP A 299 -3.38 -11.10 1.23
C ASP A 299 -3.77 -11.31 2.70
N MET A 300 -3.32 -12.42 3.28
CA MET A 300 -3.62 -12.87 4.63
C MET A 300 -2.36 -12.89 5.51
N PRO A 301 -1.96 -11.77 6.14
CA PRO A 301 -0.69 -11.68 6.86
C PRO A 301 -0.72 -12.45 8.20
N ILE A 302 0.01 -13.57 8.28
CA ILE A 302 0.06 -14.47 9.45
C ILE A 302 1.14 -14.09 10.46
N GLN A 303 2.18 -13.38 10.02
CA GLN A 303 3.34 -12.90 10.79
C GLN A 303 4.32 -13.99 11.26
N HIS A 304 3.86 -15.16 11.69
CA HIS A 304 4.72 -16.28 12.07
C HIS A 304 3.96 -17.61 12.07
N GLY A 305 4.66 -18.74 12.04
CA GLY A 305 4.05 -20.09 12.14
C GLY A 305 4.11 -20.80 13.50
N SER A 306 4.68 -20.18 14.53
CA SER A 306 4.82 -20.78 15.88
C SER A 306 3.81 -20.16 16.82
N ASP A 307 3.02 -20.99 17.49
CA ASP A 307 2.02 -20.53 18.47
C ASP A 307 2.63 -19.75 19.63
N ARG A 308 3.87 -20.09 20.00
CA ARG A 308 4.61 -19.39 21.05
C ARG A 308 4.94 -17.97 20.61
N ILE A 309 5.49 -17.81 19.40
CA ILE A 309 5.83 -16.50 18.84
C ILE A 309 4.58 -15.69 18.53
N LEU A 310 3.54 -16.28 17.95
CA LEU A 310 2.24 -15.64 17.72
C LEU A 310 1.65 -15.12 19.04
N THR A 311 1.78 -15.87 20.14
CA THR A 311 1.36 -15.41 21.48
C THR A 311 2.16 -14.20 21.94
N LEU A 312 3.49 -14.21 21.80
CA LEU A 312 4.35 -13.07 22.17
C LEU A 312 4.09 -11.84 21.29
N MET A 313 3.84 -12.05 20.00
CA MET A 313 3.38 -11.04 19.05
C MET A 313 1.96 -10.52 19.38
N ARG A 314 1.24 -11.18 20.28
CA ARG A 314 -0.16 -10.90 20.66
C ARG A 314 -1.12 -11.00 19.48
N ARG A 315 -0.87 -11.96 18.60
CA ARG A 315 -1.80 -12.37 17.55
C ARG A 315 -2.97 -13.14 18.18
N PRO A 316 -4.21 -12.93 17.73
CA PRO A 316 -5.34 -13.70 18.20
C PRO A 316 -5.38 -15.11 17.58
N GLU A 317 -4.77 -15.33 16.41
CA GLU A 317 -4.75 -16.62 15.74
C GLU A 317 -3.59 -17.52 16.16
N ARG A 318 -3.77 -18.82 15.95
CA ARG A 318 -2.79 -19.88 16.13
C ARG A 318 -2.67 -20.70 14.85
N ARG A 319 -1.63 -21.52 14.77
CA ARG A 319 -1.28 -22.34 13.59
C ARG A 319 -2.50 -23.11 13.07
N GLU A 320 -3.24 -23.78 13.95
CA GLU A 320 -4.45 -24.54 13.58
C GLU A 320 -5.51 -23.65 12.91
N THR A 321 -5.79 -22.46 13.46
CA THR A 321 -6.76 -21.53 12.87
C THR A 321 -6.30 -20.99 11.51
N ILE A 322 -5.00 -20.74 11.35
CA ILE A 322 -4.45 -20.27 10.08
C ILE A 322 -4.64 -21.35 9.00
N ILE A 323 -4.29 -22.59 9.31
CA ILE A 323 -4.45 -23.75 8.41
C ILE A 323 -5.94 -23.94 8.07
N GLU A 324 -6.81 -23.90 9.08
CA GLU A 324 -8.25 -24.02 8.89
C GLU A 324 -8.78 -22.94 7.92
N ARG A 325 -8.43 -21.68 8.14
CA ARG A 325 -8.89 -20.56 7.30
C ARG A 325 -8.33 -20.63 5.87
N ALA A 326 -7.07 -20.99 5.71
CA ALA A 326 -6.49 -21.23 4.40
C ALA A 326 -7.20 -22.38 3.67
N GLY A 327 -7.52 -23.47 4.39
CA GLY A 327 -8.26 -24.62 3.86
C GLY A 327 -9.65 -24.22 3.36
N TRP A 328 -10.40 -23.42 4.15
CA TRP A 328 -11.73 -22.92 3.75
C TRP A 328 -11.69 -22.14 2.45
N LEU A 329 -10.70 -21.25 2.30
CA LEU A 329 -10.55 -20.42 1.11
C LEU A 329 -10.17 -21.27 -0.11
N ARG A 330 -9.20 -22.18 0.03
CA ARG A 330 -8.76 -23.06 -1.07
C ARG A 330 -9.85 -24.01 -1.54
N GLU A 331 -10.68 -24.51 -0.61
CA GLU A 331 -11.80 -25.39 -0.93
C GLU A 331 -12.88 -24.64 -1.74
N ALA A 332 -13.18 -23.40 -1.37
CA ALA A 332 -14.28 -22.65 -1.95
C ALA A 332 -13.91 -21.85 -3.21
N ILE A 333 -12.65 -21.43 -3.35
CA ILE A 333 -12.21 -20.49 -4.39
C ILE A 333 -11.18 -21.17 -5.31
N PRO A 334 -11.61 -21.72 -6.48
CA PRO A 334 -10.70 -22.32 -7.44
C PRO A 334 -9.69 -21.29 -7.97
N GLY A 335 -8.42 -21.68 -8.07
CA GLY A 335 -7.36 -20.80 -8.58
C GLY A 335 -6.93 -19.70 -7.60
N LEU A 336 -7.34 -19.78 -6.33
CA LEU A 336 -6.96 -18.83 -5.29
C LEU A 336 -5.45 -18.63 -5.22
N THR A 337 -5.06 -17.36 -5.30
CA THR A 337 -3.74 -16.87 -4.95
C THR A 337 -3.75 -16.35 -3.52
N LEU A 338 -3.11 -17.08 -2.61
CA LEU A 338 -2.99 -16.71 -1.21
C LEU A 338 -1.61 -16.12 -0.97
N ARG A 339 -1.58 -14.82 -0.65
CA ARG A 339 -0.39 -14.10 -0.23
C ARG A 339 -0.34 -14.02 1.28
N THR A 340 0.84 -14.08 1.87
CA THR A 340 1.03 -13.76 3.28
C THR A 340 2.27 -12.93 3.54
N THR A 341 2.44 -12.53 4.79
CA THR A 341 3.61 -11.80 5.28
C THR A 341 4.07 -12.40 6.59
N VAL A 342 5.37 -12.60 6.71
CA VAL A 342 6.03 -13.17 7.89
C VAL A 342 7.16 -12.27 8.38
N ILE A 343 7.45 -12.36 9.67
CA ILE A 343 8.53 -11.62 10.35
C ILE A 343 9.46 -12.64 11.00
N VAL A 344 10.74 -12.60 10.64
CA VAL A 344 11.80 -13.42 11.24
C VAL A 344 12.59 -12.63 12.27
N GLY A 345 13.14 -13.31 13.28
CA GLY A 345 13.93 -12.69 14.33
C GLY A 345 13.13 -11.93 15.36
N PHE A 346 11.85 -12.27 15.57
CA PHE A 346 11.06 -11.63 16.62
C PHE A 346 11.70 -11.89 18.01
N PRO A 347 11.64 -10.96 18.98
CA PRO A 347 12.28 -11.14 20.28
C PRO A 347 11.86 -12.45 20.96
N GLY A 348 12.85 -13.28 21.28
CA GLY A 348 12.70 -14.61 21.83
C GLY A 348 12.50 -15.73 20.82
N GLU A 349 12.62 -15.52 19.50
CA GLU A 349 12.49 -16.57 18.47
C GLU A 349 13.64 -17.58 18.46
N SER A 350 13.31 -18.86 18.68
CA SER A 350 14.28 -19.96 18.69
C SER A 350 14.35 -20.68 17.33
N GLU A 351 15.33 -21.58 17.17
CA GLU A 351 15.45 -22.42 15.96
C GLU A 351 14.23 -23.33 15.75
N ASP A 352 13.63 -23.83 16.83
CA ASP A 352 12.42 -24.67 16.76
C ASP A 352 11.21 -23.87 16.24
N ASP A 353 11.05 -22.61 16.67
CA ASP A 353 9.96 -21.77 16.17
C ASP A 353 10.15 -21.42 14.70
N PHE A 354 11.39 -21.13 14.30
CA PHE A 354 11.72 -20.89 12.90
C PHE A 354 11.43 -22.12 12.04
N SER A 355 11.81 -23.31 12.51
CA SER A 355 11.49 -24.59 11.84
C SER A 355 9.98 -24.78 11.69
N GLN A 356 9.19 -24.53 12.74
CA GLN A 356 7.72 -24.58 12.67
C GLN A 356 7.13 -23.58 11.66
N MET A 357 7.78 -22.44 11.43
CA MET A 357 7.35 -21.49 10.42
C MET A 357 7.62 -22.02 9.00
N LEU A 358 8.79 -22.61 8.75
CA LEU A 358 9.09 -23.25 7.46
C LEU A 358 8.11 -24.39 7.16
N GLU A 359 7.85 -25.26 8.14
CA GLU A 359 6.85 -26.33 8.04
C GLU A 359 5.46 -25.80 7.68
N LEU A 360 5.04 -24.66 8.25
CA LEU A 360 3.75 -24.08 7.96
C LEU A 360 3.66 -23.56 6.51
N LEU A 361 4.74 -22.98 5.99
CA LEU A 361 4.80 -22.55 4.59
C LEU A 361 4.73 -23.76 3.65
N GLU A 362 5.43 -24.84 3.96
CA GLU A 362 5.35 -26.11 3.22
C GLU A 362 3.96 -26.75 3.30
N GLU A 363 3.27 -26.64 4.43
CA GLU A 363 1.93 -27.23 4.62
C GLU A 363 0.85 -26.45 3.85
N ILE A 364 0.86 -25.11 3.91
CA ILE A 364 -0.17 -24.27 3.29
C ILE A 364 0.12 -24.00 1.81
N GLN A 365 1.39 -24.07 1.40
CA GLN A 365 1.85 -23.80 0.04
C GLN A 365 1.38 -22.43 -0.47
N PHE A 366 1.66 -21.36 0.29
CA PHE A 366 1.30 -20.00 -0.11
C PHE A 366 1.89 -19.67 -1.48
N GLU A 367 1.06 -19.13 -2.38
CA GLU A 367 1.52 -18.69 -3.69
C GLU A 367 2.55 -17.57 -3.58
N ARG A 368 2.41 -16.69 -2.58
CA ARG A 368 3.36 -15.59 -2.32
C ARG A 368 3.57 -15.36 -0.84
N VAL A 369 4.82 -15.09 -0.45
CA VAL A 369 5.18 -14.70 0.91
C VAL A 369 6.12 -13.50 0.84
N GLY A 370 5.75 -12.42 1.51
CA GLY A 370 6.69 -11.36 1.88
C GLY A 370 7.33 -11.69 3.23
N ALA A 371 8.65 -11.75 3.30
CA ALA A 371 9.37 -12.00 4.54
C ALA A 371 10.23 -10.80 4.93
N PHE A 372 10.22 -10.45 6.22
CA PHE A 372 10.95 -9.30 6.73
C PHE A 372 11.68 -9.63 8.02
N THR A 373 12.89 -9.10 8.20
CA THR A 373 13.55 -9.12 9.51
C THR A 373 12.81 -8.21 10.49
N TYR A 374 12.67 -8.63 11.74
CA TYR A 374 12.07 -7.82 12.79
C TYR A 374 12.83 -6.48 12.95
N SER A 375 12.08 -5.38 12.90
CA SER A 375 12.57 -4.03 13.19
C SER A 375 12.03 -3.58 14.54
N VAL A 376 12.94 -3.14 15.41
CA VAL A 376 12.57 -2.57 16.71
C VAL A 376 11.94 -1.20 16.49
N GLU A 377 10.68 -1.07 16.91
CA GLU A 377 9.93 0.17 16.88
C GLU A 377 9.76 0.72 18.29
N GLU A 378 10.23 1.95 18.53
CA GLU A 378 10.14 2.61 19.82
C GLU A 378 8.67 2.71 20.28
N GLY A 379 8.41 2.59 21.58
CA GLY A 379 7.10 2.72 22.20
C GLY A 379 6.22 1.47 22.04
N THR A 380 6.61 0.52 21.18
CA THR A 380 5.91 -0.75 21.04
C THR A 380 6.11 -1.64 22.27
N ARG A 381 5.34 -2.73 22.35
CA ARG A 381 5.51 -3.70 23.45
C ARG A 381 6.73 -4.59 23.20
N ALA A 382 6.96 -4.94 21.94
CA ALA A 382 8.06 -5.80 21.53
C ALA A 382 9.43 -5.15 21.75
N GLU A 383 9.54 -3.82 21.74
CA GLU A 383 10.76 -3.09 22.16
C GLU A 383 11.23 -3.48 23.57
N ARG A 384 10.30 -3.79 24.48
CA ARG A 384 10.60 -4.08 25.88
C ARG A 384 10.78 -5.57 26.18
N LEU A 385 10.66 -6.43 25.17
CA LEU A 385 10.87 -7.86 25.33
C LEU A 385 12.37 -8.17 25.45
N PRO A 386 12.76 -9.14 26.28
CA PRO A 386 14.15 -9.61 26.31
C PRO A 386 14.46 -10.44 25.06
N ASP A 387 15.73 -10.85 24.93
CA ASP A 387 16.18 -11.87 23.97
C ASP A 387 15.97 -11.49 22.50
N HIS A 388 16.35 -10.25 22.13
CA HIS A 388 16.42 -9.84 20.73
C HIS A 388 17.41 -10.72 19.96
N VAL A 389 16.95 -11.27 18.83
CA VAL A 389 17.77 -12.11 17.97
C VAL A 389 18.84 -11.24 17.29
N PRO A 390 20.11 -11.70 17.21
CA PRO A 390 21.16 -11.00 16.47
C PRO A 390 20.82 -10.83 14.99
N ARG A 391 21.28 -9.73 14.38
CA ARG A 391 20.92 -9.35 13.00
C ARG A 391 21.39 -10.36 11.96
N ASP A 392 22.59 -10.89 12.12
CA ASP A 392 23.17 -11.97 11.31
C ASP A 392 22.26 -13.21 11.29
N VAL A 393 21.77 -13.64 12.46
CA VAL A 393 20.83 -14.77 12.54
C VAL A 393 19.48 -14.44 11.86
N MET A 394 19.01 -13.20 11.93
CA MET A 394 17.78 -12.80 11.21
C MET A 394 17.97 -12.83 9.70
N ASP A 395 19.13 -12.37 9.22
CA ASP A 395 19.46 -12.33 7.79
C ASP A 395 19.62 -13.76 7.24
N ASP A 396 20.29 -14.66 7.97
CA ASP A 396 20.42 -16.09 7.62
C ASP A 396 19.03 -16.77 7.53
N ARG A 397 18.16 -16.53 8.53
CA ARG A 397 16.77 -17.05 8.54
C ARG A 397 15.93 -16.50 7.39
N LEU A 398 16.12 -15.22 7.05
CA LEU A 398 15.43 -14.60 5.93
C LEU A 398 15.84 -15.27 4.61
N GLU A 399 17.14 -15.49 4.40
CA GLU A 399 17.67 -16.16 3.21
C GLU A 399 17.09 -17.58 3.08
N GLU A 400 17.19 -18.39 4.14
CA GLU A 400 16.68 -19.78 4.14
C GLU A 400 15.17 -19.83 3.84
N LEU A 401 14.38 -18.96 4.47
CA LEU A 401 12.94 -18.90 4.21
C LEU A 401 12.62 -18.48 2.77
N MET A 402 13.34 -17.49 2.24
CA MET A 402 13.13 -17.03 0.86
C MET A 402 13.54 -18.08 -0.17
N GLU A 403 14.56 -18.89 0.09
CA GLU A 403 14.93 -20.03 -0.75
C GLU A 403 13.81 -21.08 -0.81
N LEU A 404 13.26 -21.47 0.34
CA LEU A 404 12.10 -22.37 0.41
C LEU A 404 10.90 -21.80 -0.34
N GLN A 405 10.55 -20.54 -0.06
CA GLN A 405 9.41 -19.90 -0.69
C GLN A 405 9.57 -19.78 -2.21
N ARG A 406 10.79 -19.54 -2.70
CA ARG A 406 11.07 -19.47 -4.15
C ARG A 406 10.74 -20.78 -4.85
N ALA A 407 11.08 -21.92 -4.24
CA ALA A 407 10.71 -23.24 -4.76
C ALA A 407 9.18 -23.44 -4.78
N ILE A 408 8.49 -23.08 -3.69
CA ILE A 408 7.01 -23.13 -3.61
C ILE A 408 6.39 -22.25 -4.69
N SER A 409 6.82 -20.99 -4.80
CA SER A 409 6.28 -20.01 -5.75
C SER A 409 6.43 -20.48 -7.20
N PHE A 410 7.61 -21.02 -7.54
CA PHE A 410 7.86 -21.60 -8.87
C PHE A 410 6.93 -22.79 -9.16
N GLU A 411 6.74 -23.70 -8.20
CA GLU A 411 5.83 -24.84 -8.36
C GLU A 411 4.38 -24.36 -8.57
N ARG A 412 3.91 -23.40 -7.76
CA ARG A 412 2.57 -22.82 -7.89
C ARG A 412 2.38 -22.11 -9.23
N ASN A 413 3.34 -21.30 -9.66
CA ASN A 413 3.31 -20.62 -10.96
C ASN A 413 3.31 -21.62 -12.13
N SER A 414 4.09 -22.71 -12.02
CA SER A 414 4.15 -23.76 -13.04
C SER A 414 2.78 -24.43 -13.27
N MET A 415 1.91 -24.47 -12.26
CA MET A 415 0.54 -25.01 -12.41
C MET A 415 -0.37 -24.14 -13.29
N TYR A 416 0.01 -22.88 -13.57
CA TYR A 416 -0.72 -22.01 -14.49
C TYR A 416 -0.36 -22.27 -15.95
N VAL A 417 0.77 -22.90 -16.24
CA VAL A 417 1.18 -23.20 -17.62
C VAL A 417 0.13 -24.06 -18.33
N GLY A 418 -0.28 -23.61 -19.51
CA GLY A 418 -1.34 -24.19 -20.33
C GLY A 418 -2.74 -23.66 -20.05
N ARG A 419 -2.94 -22.87 -18.98
CA ARG A 419 -4.24 -22.26 -18.67
C ARG A 419 -4.43 -20.96 -19.45
N GLU A 420 -5.69 -20.66 -19.75
CA GLU A 420 -6.10 -19.37 -20.28
C GLU A 420 -6.62 -18.49 -19.15
N THR A 421 -6.17 -17.25 -19.10
CA THR A 421 -6.55 -16.25 -18.11
C THR A 421 -6.70 -14.87 -18.74
N ASP A 422 -7.40 -14.00 -18.05
CA ASP A 422 -7.52 -12.59 -18.43
C ASP A 422 -6.33 -11.83 -17.83
N VAL A 423 -5.69 -11.03 -18.67
CA VAL A 423 -4.54 -10.20 -18.30
C VAL A 423 -4.93 -8.74 -18.48
N LEU A 424 -4.81 -7.95 -17.41
CA LEU A 424 -4.93 -6.51 -17.45
C LEU A 424 -3.60 -5.92 -17.91
N VAL A 425 -3.58 -5.29 -19.08
CA VAL A 425 -2.37 -4.70 -19.66
C VAL A 425 -1.97 -3.46 -18.85
N ASP A 426 -0.74 -3.43 -18.35
CA ASP A 426 -0.20 -2.29 -17.62
C ASP A 426 0.66 -1.40 -18.52
N GLN A 427 1.46 -2.01 -19.41
CA GLN A 427 2.37 -1.29 -20.30
C GLN A 427 2.52 -1.99 -21.65
N SER A 428 2.55 -1.21 -22.74
CA SER A 428 2.93 -1.70 -24.08
C SER A 428 4.43 -1.58 -24.27
N LEU A 429 5.07 -2.63 -24.78
CA LEU A 429 6.49 -2.69 -25.09
C LEU A 429 6.67 -2.63 -26.61
N ASN A 430 6.89 -1.44 -27.15
CA ASN A 430 6.98 -1.24 -28.61
C ASN A 430 8.37 -1.55 -29.19
N ASP A 431 9.42 -1.54 -28.34
CA ASP A 431 10.82 -1.70 -28.75
C ASP A 431 11.44 -3.03 -28.27
N ASP A 432 10.66 -3.90 -27.63
CA ASP A 432 11.12 -5.21 -27.17
C ASP A 432 10.91 -6.27 -28.27
N PRO A 433 11.95 -7.05 -28.62
CA PRO A 433 11.88 -8.02 -29.71
C PRO A 433 11.12 -9.31 -29.36
N GLU A 434 10.86 -9.57 -28.08
CA GLU A 434 10.30 -10.82 -27.57
C GLU A 434 8.88 -10.62 -27.01
N TYR A 435 8.65 -9.51 -26.31
CA TYR A 435 7.38 -9.22 -25.65
C TYR A 435 6.74 -7.97 -26.22
N GLY A 436 5.44 -8.01 -26.44
CA GLY A 436 4.70 -6.85 -26.93
C GLY A 436 4.08 -5.99 -25.82
N ALA A 437 3.83 -6.59 -24.65
CA ALA A 437 3.25 -5.90 -23.50
C ALA A 437 3.61 -6.61 -22.20
N VAL A 438 3.39 -5.89 -21.10
CA VAL A 438 3.41 -6.42 -19.74
C VAL A 438 2.08 -6.09 -19.08
N GLY A 439 1.56 -7.04 -18.32
CA GLY A 439 0.33 -6.87 -17.56
C GLY A 439 0.27 -7.81 -16.37
N ARG A 440 -0.90 -7.89 -15.75
CA ARG A 440 -1.13 -8.71 -14.55
C ARG A 440 -2.37 -9.59 -14.72
N THR A 441 -2.25 -10.82 -14.24
CA THR A 441 -3.38 -11.73 -14.08
C THR A 441 -4.25 -11.35 -12.89
N ASP A 442 -5.42 -11.97 -12.79
CA ASP A 442 -6.25 -11.96 -11.58
C ASP A 442 -5.48 -12.35 -10.31
N GLY A 443 -4.47 -13.22 -10.47
CA GLY A 443 -3.57 -13.63 -9.42
C GLY A 443 -2.50 -12.60 -9.05
N GLN A 444 -2.19 -11.54 -9.81
CA GLN A 444 -1.03 -10.67 -9.57
C GLN A 444 -1.41 -9.24 -9.14
N ALA A 445 -0.98 -8.83 -7.95
CA ALA A 445 -1.14 -7.45 -7.47
C ALA A 445 -0.09 -6.49 -8.05
N VAL A 446 -0.48 -5.22 -8.22
CA VAL A 446 0.43 -4.14 -8.63
C VAL A 446 1.52 -3.91 -7.57
N ASP A 447 2.74 -3.59 -8.01
CA ASP A 447 3.95 -3.26 -7.23
C ASP A 447 4.51 -4.33 -6.27
N VAL A 448 3.69 -5.27 -5.80
CA VAL A 448 4.06 -6.21 -4.73
C VAL A 448 4.26 -7.65 -5.19
N ASP A 449 3.78 -8.00 -6.37
CA ASP A 449 3.88 -9.33 -6.97
C ASP A 449 4.61 -9.27 -8.33
N GLY A 450 4.87 -10.43 -8.93
CA GLY A 450 5.42 -10.51 -10.27
C GLY A 450 4.44 -10.10 -11.37
N VAL A 451 4.95 -9.98 -12.59
CA VAL A 451 4.20 -9.56 -13.77
C VAL A 451 3.98 -10.70 -14.76
N THR A 452 3.13 -10.48 -15.76
CA THR A 452 2.96 -11.38 -16.89
C THR A 452 3.46 -10.70 -18.17
N HIS A 453 4.50 -11.28 -18.76
CA HIS A 453 5.01 -10.87 -20.07
C HIS A 453 4.15 -11.47 -21.18
N LEU A 454 3.67 -10.61 -22.08
CA LEU A 454 2.76 -10.98 -23.14
C LEU A 454 3.49 -11.10 -24.49
N ILE A 455 3.43 -12.29 -25.06
CA ILE A 455 3.89 -12.59 -26.42
C ILE A 455 2.74 -12.31 -27.39
N GLY A 456 3.01 -11.49 -28.40
CA GLY A 456 2.08 -11.19 -29.48
C GLY A 456 2.57 -10.04 -30.34
N SER A 457 1.92 -9.84 -31.49
CA SER A 457 2.13 -8.67 -32.35
C SER A 457 0.91 -7.77 -32.27
N GLY A 458 1.05 -6.57 -31.73
CA GLY A 458 -0.05 -5.62 -31.57
C GLY A 458 0.38 -4.36 -30.84
N VAL A 459 -0.51 -3.37 -30.79
CA VAL A 459 -0.38 -2.22 -29.89
C VAL A 459 -1.53 -2.32 -28.91
N TRP A 460 -1.23 -2.58 -27.64
CA TRP A 460 -2.23 -2.71 -26.59
C TRP A 460 -2.25 -1.45 -25.74
N LYS A 461 -3.44 -1.08 -25.28
CA LYS A 461 -3.57 0.10 -24.43
C LYS A 461 -3.51 -0.32 -22.97
N PRO A 462 -2.76 0.40 -22.11
CA PRO A 462 -2.88 0.25 -20.67
C PRO A 462 -4.34 0.32 -20.22
N GLY A 463 -4.75 -0.60 -19.35
CA GLY A 463 -6.13 -0.77 -18.90
C GLY A 463 -6.99 -1.66 -19.79
N GLU A 464 -6.49 -2.18 -20.91
CA GLU A 464 -7.21 -3.18 -21.71
C GLU A 464 -7.08 -4.58 -21.11
N PHE A 465 -8.16 -5.37 -21.16
CA PHE A 465 -8.12 -6.79 -20.85
C PHE A 465 -7.86 -7.60 -22.12
N VAL A 466 -6.91 -8.53 -22.03
CA VAL A 466 -6.61 -9.49 -23.09
C VAL A 466 -6.71 -10.91 -22.57
N ARG A 467 -7.21 -11.83 -23.41
CA ARG A 467 -7.21 -13.25 -23.10
C ARG A 467 -5.90 -13.85 -23.54
N ALA A 468 -5.14 -14.42 -22.60
CA ALA A 468 -3.84 -15.01 -22.88
C ALA A 468 -3.72 -16.42 -22.30
N ARG A 469 -2.95 -17.27 -22.98
CA ARG A 469 -2.59 -18.60 -22.50
C ARG A 469 -1.19 -18.56 -21.91
N VAL A 470 -1.06 -18.95 -20.65
CA VAL A 470 0.26 -19.02 -19.99
C VAL A 470 1.07 -20.14 -20.65
N VAL A 471 2.25 -19.81 -21.18
CA VAL A 471 3.16 -20.74 -21.87
C VAL A 471 4.45 -20.98 -21.09
N GLY A 472 4.78 -20.11 -20.14
CA GLY A 472 5.96 -20.22 -19.29
C GLY A 472 5.72 -19.62 -17.90
N ALA A 473 6.53 -20.06 -16.96
CA ALA A 473 6.53 -19.58 -15.58
C ALA A 473 7.97 -19.46 -15.09
N HIS A 474 8.24 -18.38 -14.37
CA HIS A 474 9.46 -18.14 -13.61
C HIS A 474 9.12 -18.14 -12.11
N ASP A 475 10.13 -17.86 -11.27
CA ASP A 475 10.00 -17.86 -9.81
C ASP A 475 8.85 -16.95 -9.34
N TYR A 476 8.68 -15.78 -9.98
CA TYR A 476 7.63 -14.80 -9.65
C TYR A 476 6.79 -14.35 -10.86
N ASP A 477 7.35 -14.40 -12.06
CA ASP A 477 6.73 -13.89 -13.28
C ASP A 477 6.13 -15.01 -14.15
N LEU A 478 5.21 -14.63 -15.02
CA LEU A 478 4.59 -15.52 -16.01
C LEU A 478 4.90 -15.03 -17.42
N VAL A 479 4.87 -15.96 -18.37
CA VAL A 479 4.93 -15.66 -19.80
C VAL A 479 3.67 -16.23 -20.45
N ALA A 480 2.93 -15.39 -21.17
CA ALA A 480 1.67 -15.78 -21.79
C ALA A 480 1.59 -15.33 -23.26
N GLU A 481 1.02 -16.18 -24.10
CA GLU A 481 0.74 -15.89 -25.50
C GLU A 481 -0.71 -15.40 -25.64
N ILE A 482 -0.90 -14.26 -26.30
CA ILE A 482 -2.23 -13.67 -26.48
C ILE A 482 -3.05 -14.53 -27.45
N VAL A 483 -4.26 -14.91 -27.03
CA VAL A 483 -5.18 -15.75 -27.81
C VAL A 483 -6.28 -14.92 -28.46
N GLU A 484 -6.88 -13.97 -27.72
CA GLU A 484 -7.93 -13.07 -28.21
C GLU A 484 -7.88 -11.70 -27.51
N THR A 485 -8.16 -10.62 -28.25
CA THR A 485 -8.41 -9.29 -27.68
C THR A 485 -9.89 -9.15 -27.33
N THR A 486 -10.20 -9.08 -26.04
CA THR A 486 -11.54 -8.71 -25.54
C THR A 486 -11.74 -7.20 -25.70
N HIS A 487 -12.15 -6.76 -26.89
CA HIS A 487 -12.67 -5.40 -27.04
C HIS A 487 -13.99 -5.29 -26.27
N GLN A 488 -13.97 -4.70 -25.07
CA GLN A 488 -15.17 -4.19 -24.46
C GLN A 488 -15.69 -3.05 -25.35
N SER A 489 -16.71 -3.37 -26.15
CA SER A 489 -17.47 -2.39 -26.91
C SER A 489 -18.09 -1.39 -25.93
N THR A 490 -17.51 -0.20 -25.83
CA THR A 490 -18.21 0.98 -25.31
C THR A 490 -19.35 1.29 -26.26
N SER A 491 -20.53 0.76 -25.95
CA SER A 491 -21.77 1.23 -26.58
C SER A 491 -21.99 2.68 -26.12
N SER A 492 -21.88 3.57 -27.10
CA SER A 492 -22.20 4.99 -27.12
C SER A 492 -23.41 5.45 -26.32
#